data_AF-W2YVS9-F1
#
_entry.id   AF-W2YVS9-F1
#
_cell.length_a   1.000
_cell.length_b   1.000
_cell.length_c   1.000
_cell.angle_alpha   90.00
_cell.angle_beta   90.00
_cell.angle_gamma   90.00
#
_symmetry.space_group_name_H-M   'P 1'
#
loop_
_entity.id
_entity.type
_entity.pdbx_description
1 polymer ?
#
loop_
_entity_poly.entity_id
_entity_poly.type
_entity_poly.pdbx_seq_one_letter_code
_entity_poly.pdbx_strand_id
1 'polypeptide(L)'
;MDLPQFVECSQDNCRRRLRLLLLAAAAEIAADEWNGCILRRRLDWDVHKQTLLLEGQFQRCYRMKVESFEILQSFIRTALVRDELQSRRRTGTDPISPENMLQMTIAWLAGSGHQVSRCLGGTSVSAVYSVMHEVMDAIC
;
A
#
# COMPACT_ATOMS: atom_id res chain seq x y z
N MET A 1 -14.89 -17.53 -64.19
CA MET A 1 -15.34 -17.76 -62.81
C MET A 1 -14.33 -18.72 -62.19
N ASP A 2 -14.00 -18.48 -60.92
CA ASP A 2 -13.05 -19.19 -60.04
C ASP A 2 -11.69 -18.48 -59.79
N LEU A 3 -11.66 -17.70 -58.71
CA LEU A 3 -10.46 -17.22 -58.01
C LEU A 3 -10.16 -18.16 -56.83
N PRO A 4 -8.98 -18.81 -56.72
CA PRO A 4 -8.72 -19.75 -55.62
C PRO A 4 -7.71 -19.26 -54.55
N GLN A 5 -8.08 -19.55 -53.30
CA GLN A 5 -7.25 -20.01 -52.17
C GLN A 5 -6.16 -19.12 -51.54
N PHE A 6 -5.56 -18.13 -52.21
CA PHE A 6 -4.44 -17.37 -51.60
C PHE A 6 -4.88 -16.35 -50.54
N VAL A 7 -6.12 -15.86 -50.61
CA VAL A 7 -6.63 -14.84 -49.68
C VAL A 7 -7.05 -15.44 -48.34
N GLU A 8 -7.51 -16.71 -48.32
CA GLU A 8 -7.95 -17.39 -47.10
C GLU A 8 -6.79 -17.75 -46.16
N CYS A 9 -5.64 -18.16 -46.69
CA CYS A 9 -4.45 -18.52 -45.89
C CYS A 9 -3.86 -17.32 -45.12
N SER A 10 -3.97 -16.11 -45.70
CA SER A 10 -3.58 -14.86 -45.05
C SER A 10 -4.55 -14.47 -43.91
N GLN A 11 -5.85 -14.67 -44.14
CA GLN A 11 -6.90 -14.33 -43.18
C GLN A 11 -6.86 -15.23 -41.93
N ASP A 12 -6.54 -16.52 -42.09
CA ASP A 12 -6.40 -17.45 -40.97
C ASP A 12 -5.18 -17.16 -40.09
N ASN A 13 -4.06 -16.75 -40.69
CA ASN A 13 -2.87 -16.33 -39.93
C ASN A 13 -3.12 -15.02 -39.18
N CYS A 14 -3.85 -14.08 -39.76
CA CYS A 14 -4.29 -12.86 -39.07
C CYS A 14 -5.22 -13.16 -37.89
N ARG A 15 -6.19 -14.08 -38.05
CA ARG A 15 -7.09 -14.50 -36.97
C ARG A 15 -6.35 -15.23 -35.84
N ARG A 16 -5.38 -16.09 -36.18
CA ARG A 16 -4.53 -16.78 -35.19
C ARG A 16 -3.67 -15.79 -34.41
N ARG A 17 -3.02 -14.83 -35.09
CA ARG A 17 -2.25 -13.78 -34.43
C ARG A 17 -3.10 -12.90 -33.55
N LEU A 18 -4.28 -12.48 -34.02
CA LEU A 18 -5.21 -11.70 -33.22
C LEU A 18 -5.69 -12.47 -31.98
N ARG A 19 -6.01 -13.76 -32.13
CA ARG A 19 -6.37 -14.63 -30.98
C ARG A 19 -5.21 -14.77 -29.99
N LEU A 20 -3.98 -14.94 -30.47
CA LEU A 20 -2.81 -15.01 -29.60
C LEU A 20 -2.55 -13.69 -28.87
N LEU A 21 -2.73 -12.54 -29.53
CA LEU A 21 -2.63 -11.23 -28.90
C LEU A 21 -3.73 -11.00 -27.86
N LEU A 22 -4.97 -11.43 -28.15
CA LEU A 22 -6.08 -11.36 -27.21
C LEU A 22 -5.87 -12.29 -26.01
N LEU A 23 -5.34 -13.50 -26.22
CA LEU A 23 -4.99 -14.42 -25.14
C LEU A 23 -3.82 -13.90 -24.31
N ALA A 24 -2.82 -13.28 -24.93
CA ALA A 24 -1.71 -12.65 -24.22
C ALA A 24 -2.19 -11.45 -23.38
N ALA A 25 -3.02 -10.58 -23.95
CA ALA A 25 -3.63 -9.47 -23.23
C ALA A 25 -4.54 -9.94 -22.09
N ALA A 26 -5.35 -10.98 -22.32
CA ALA A 26 -6.17 -11.60 -21.27
C ALA A 26 -5.33 -12.26 -20.18
N ALA A 27 -4.19 -12.88 -20.55
CA ALA A 27 -3.25 -13.45 -19.59
C ALA A 27 -2.51 -12.39 -18.78
N GLU A 28 -2.19 -11.23 -19.37
CA GLU A 28 -1.64 -10.08 -18.62
C GLU A 28 -2.67 -9.50 -17.64
N ILE A 29 -3.93 -9.33 -18.07
CA ILE A 29 -5.02 -8.87 -17.19
C ILE A 29 -5.29 -9.89 -16.08
N ALA A 30 -5.32 -11.18 -16.40
CA ALA A 30 -5.49 -12.24 -15.42
C ALA A 30 -4.27 -12.38 -14.49
N ALA A 31 -3.04 -12.14 -14.98
CA ALA A 31 -1.85 -12.12 -14.14
C ALA A 31 -1.86 -10.95 -13.14
N ASP A 32 -2.46 -9.82 -13.52
CA ASP A 32 -2.66 -8.67 -12.61
C ASP A 32 -3.68 -9.01 -11.48
N GLU A 33 -4.71 -9.82 -11.78
CA GLU A 33 -5.63 -10.37 -10.77
C GLU A 33 -4.99 -11.42 -9.83
N TRP A 34 -3.85 -12.03 -10.23
CA TRP A 34 -3.23 -13.17 -9.53
C TRP A 34 -2.08 -12.80 -8.59
N ASN A 35 -1.80 -11.52 -8.37
CA ASN A 35 -1.01 -11.12 -7.20
C ASN A 35 -1.96 -11.06 -6.00
N GLY A 36 -2.05 -12.16 -5.25
CA GLY A 36 -2.89 -12.36 -4.04
C GLY A 36 -2.59 -11.43 -2.87
N CYS A 37 -2.45 -10.13 -3.12
CA CYS A 37 -2.30 -9.11 -2.11
C CYS A 37 -3.69 -8.71 -1.62
N ILE A 38 -3.99 -9.03 -0.36
CA ILE A 38 -5.22 -8.55 0.28
C ILE A 38 -5.16 -7.03 0.35
N LEU A 39 -6.03 -6.37 -0.41
CA LEU A 39 -6.25 -4.93 -0.33
C LEU A 39 -6.72 -4.57 1.08
N ARG A 40 -5.95 -3.72 1.75
CA ARG A 40 -6.26 -3.25 3.11
C ARG A 40 -6.39 -1.75 3.07
N ARG A 41 -7.52 -1.25 3.55
CA ARG A 41 -7.76 0.18 3.69
C ARG A 41 -6.86 0.72 4.81
N ARG A 42 -6.06 1.73 4.50
CA ARG A 42 -5.26 2.43 5.49
C ARG A 42 -6.09 3.46 6.23
N LEU A 43 -5.69 3.75 7.46
CA LEU A 43 -6.25 4.86 8.21
C LEU A 43 -5.88 6.18 7.52
N ASP A 44 -6.89 7.03 7.33
CA ASP A 44 -6.68 8.41 6.98
C ASP A 44 -6.20 9.16 8.22
N TRP A 45 -4.92 9.55 8.22
CA TRP A 45 -4.31 10.18 9.38
C TRP A 45 -4.94 11.52 9.73
N ASP A 46 -5.28 12.34 8.75
CA ASP A 46 -5.78 13.69 9.02
C ASP A 46 -7.18 13.61 9.63
N VAL A 47 -8.03 12.72 9.11
CA VAL A 47 -9.33 12.43 9.71
C VAL A 47 -9.15 11.88 11.12
N HIS A 48 -8.27 10.89 11.31
CA HIS A 48 -8.05 10.28 12.63
C HIS A 48 -7.50 11.26 13.67
N LYS A 49 -6.51 12.06 13.30
CA LYS A 49 -5.94 13.13 14.13
C LYS A 49 -7.02 14.09 14.55
N GLN A 50 -7.82 14.58 13.60
CA GLN A 50 -8.90 15.53 13.90
C GLN A 50 -9.96 14.94 14.82
N THR A 51 -10.36 13.68 14.62
CA THR A 51 -11.27 12.97 15.53
C THR A 51 -10.72 12.92 16.95
N LEU A 52 -9.47 12.51 17.13
CA LEU A 52 -8.85 12.43 18.46
C LEU A 52 -8.70 13.79 19.15
N LEU A 53 -8.50 14.86 18.38
CA LEU A 53 -8.47 16.23 18.90
C LEU A 53 -9.85 16.68 19.37
N LEU A 54 -10.90 16.42 18.58
CA LEU A 54 -12.29 16.74 18.93
C LEU A 54 -12.77 15.95 20.16
N GLU A 55 -12.33 14.70 20.30
CA GLU A 55 -12.64 13.86 21.46
C GLU A 55 -11.77 14.16 22.70
N GLY A 56 -10.75 15.02 22.57
CA GLY A 56 -9.78 15.30 23.62
C GLY A 56 -8.92 14.09 24.02
N GLN A 57 -8.82 13.07 23.16
CA GLN A 57 -8.13 11.81 23.46
C GLN A 57 -6.70 11.75 22.92
N PHE A 58 -6.28 12.67 22.03
CA PHE A 58 -4.97 12.61 21.37
C PHE A 58 -3.82 12.38 22.35
N GLN A 59 -3.73 13.20 23.40
CA GLN A 59 -2.66 13.10 24.40
C GLN A 59 -2.72 11.79 25.20
N ARG A 60 -3.92 11.24 25.42
CA ARG A 60 -4.09 9.95 26.09
C ARG A 60 -3.64 8.79 25.21
N CYS A 61 -3.96 8.85 23.91
CA CYS A 61 -3.58 7.82 22.93
C CYS A 61 -2.07 7.80 22.68
N TYR A 62 -1.45 8.96 22.48
CA TYR A 62 -0.04 9.06 22.06
C TYR A 62 0.93 9.46 23.17
N ARG A 63 0.43 9.74 24.38
CA ARG A 63 1.22 10.18 25.56
C ARG A 63 2.04 11.46 25.31
N MET A 64 1.66 12.24 24.31
CA MET A 64 2.28 13.53 23.94
C MET A 64 1.25 14.47 23.34
N LYS A 65 1.53 15.77 23.35
CA LYS A 65 0.66 16.73 22.66
C LYS A 65 0.80 16.60 21.15
N VAL A 66 -0.19 17.09 20.41
CA VAL A 66 -0.19 17.03 18.94
C VAL A 66 0.99 17.78 18.34
N GLU A 67 1.39 18.91 18.94
CA GLU A 67 2.53 19.69 18.47
C GLU A 67 3.83 18.90 18.64
N SER A 68 3.99 18.16 19.74
CA SER A 68 5.16 17.30 19.95
C SER A 68 5.20 16.15 18.96
N PHE A 69 4.04 15.58 18.61
CA PHE A 69 3.94 14.55 17.59
C PHE A 69 4.36 15.09 16.23
N GLU A 70 3.84 16.24 15.81
CA GLU A 70 4.15 16.87 14.52
C GLU A 70 5.63 17.26 14.43
N ILE A 71 6.23 17.74 15.53
CA ILE A 71 7.67 18.01 15.61
C ILE A 71 8.47 16.71 15.42
N LEU A 72 8.16 15.65 16.17
CA LEU A 72 8.83 14.35 16.04
C LEU A 72 8.72 13.83 14.61
N GLN A 73 7.51 13.89 14.06
CA GLN A 73 7.23 13.47 12.71
C GLN A 73 8.09 14.24 11.70
N SER A 74 8.23 15.56 11.86
CA SER A 74 9.01 16.41 10.95
C SER A 74 10.49 15.98 10.88
N PHE A 75 11.06 15.48 11.97
CA PHE A 75 12.45 14.99 12.00
C PHE A 75 12.61 13.66 11.25
N ILE A 76 11.69 12.73 11.46
CA ILE A 76 11.82 11.36 10.93
C ILE A 76 11.16 11.17 9.57
N ARG A 77 10.33 12.12 9.11
CA ARG A 77 9.54 12.00 7.88
C ARG A 77 10.38 11.57 6.69
N THR A 78 11.51 12.24 6.46
CA THR A 78 12.38 11.99 5.30
C THR A 78 12.96 10.58 5.30
N ALA A 79 13.23 10.01 6.48
CA ALA A 79 13.72 8.64 6.61
C ALA A 79 12.63 7.58 6.35
N LEU A 80 11.35 7.95 6.51
CA LEU A 80 10.20 7.04 6.40
C LEU A 80 9.43 7.17 5.09
N VAL A 81 9.76 8.13 4.22
CA VAL A 81 9.12 8.26 2.90
C VAL A 81 9.42 7.02 2.07
N ARG A 82 8.36 6.37 1.59
CA ARG A 82 8.45 5.19 0.72
C ARG A 82 8.11 5.58 -0.73
N ASP A 83 8.77 4.93 -1.67
CA ASP A 83 8.51 5.09 -3.11
C ASP A 83 7.11 4.54 -3.44
N GLU A 84 6.22 5.44 -3.86
CA GLU A 84 4.84 5.11 -4.23
C GLU A 84 4.76 4.12 -5.40
N LEU A 85 5.63 4.31 -6.39
CA LEU A 85 5.66 3.56 -7.63
C LEU A 85 6.13 2.12 -7.35
N GLN A 86 7.13 1.96 -6.47
CA GLN A 86 7.58 0.67 -5.99
C GLN A 86 6.51 -0.04 -5.13
N SER A 87 5.82 0.71 -4.24
CA SER A 87 4.76 0.16 -3.40
C SER A 87 3.60 -0.40 -4.24
N ARG A 88 3.12 0.39 -5.20
CA ARG A 88 2.04 0.00 -6.11
C ARG A 88 2.41 -1.21 -6.95
N ARG A 89 3.63 -1.24 -7.52
CA ARG A 89 4.13 -2.40 -8.29
C ARG A 89 4.17 -3.70 -7.48
N ARG A 90 4.50 -3.62 -6.18
CA ARG A 90 4.64 -4.81 -5.33
C ARG A 90 3.34 -5.31 -4.71
N THR A 91 2.40 -4.41 -4.44
CA THR A 91 1.24 -4.72 -3.59
C THR A 91 -0.10 -4.26 -4.15
N GLY A 92 -0.11 -3.49 -5.25
CA GLY A 92 -1.30 -2.82 -5.75
C GLY A 92 -1.83 -1.73 -4.80
N THR A 93 -1.09 -1.38 -3.73
CA THR A 93 -1.49 -0.38 -2.74
C THR A 93 -0.49 0.76 -2.69
N ASP A 94 -0.97 1.96 -2.31
CA ASP A 94 -0.14 3.12 -2.00
C ASP A 94 0.91 2.77 -0.92
N PRO A 95 1.88 3.61 -0.57
CA PRO A 95 2.75 3.34 0.57
C PRO A 95 2.06 3.62 1.91
N ILE A 96 2.53 2.97 2.99
CA ILE A 96 2.16 3.38 4.35
C ILE A 96 2.75 4.77 4.57
N SER A 97 1.92 5.74 4.97
CA SER A 97 2.39 7.10 5.19
C SER A 97 3.28 7.19 6.44
N PRO A 98 4.26 8.11 6.49
CA PRO A 98 5.11 8.32 7.66
C PRO A 98 4.32 8.56 8.97
N GLU A 99 3.19 9.27 8.87
CA GLU A 99 2.21 9.49 9.94
C GLU A 99 1.74 8.14 10.52
N ASN A 100 1.27 7.25 9.62
CA ASN A 100 0.74 5.94 9.95
C ASN A 100 1.83 5.03 10.53
N MET A 101 3.06 5.12 10.02
CA MET A 101 4.20 4.40 10.56
C MET A 101 4.52 4.81 12.01
N LEU A 102 4.54 6.12 12.26
CA LEU A 102 4.82 6.66 13.59
C LEU A 102 3.73 6.28 14.59
N GLN A 103 2.44 6.46 14.27
CA GLN A 103 1.35 6.11 15.20
C GLN A 103 1.32 4.61 15.51
N MET A 104 1.58 3.74 14.53
CA MET A 104 1.65 2.29 14.75
C MET A 104 2.74 1.92 15.75
N THR A 105 3.88 2.61 15.66
CA THR A 105 5.05 2.38 16.53
C THR A 105 4.79 2.94 17.92
N ILE A 106 4.22 4.14 18.07
CA ILE A 106 3.85 4.69 19.37
C ILE A 106 2.80 3.82 20.06
N ALA A 107 1.78 3.36 19.33
CA ALA A 107 0.79 2.44 19.87
C ALA A 107 1.43 1.15 20.39
N TRP A 108 2.41 0.61 19.67
CA TRP A 108 3.16 -0.57 20.10
C TRP A 108 4.05 -0.31 21.33
N LEU A 109 4.78 0.80 21.36
CA LEU A 109 5.56 1.25 22.52
C LEU A 109 4.68 1.50 23.75
N ALA A 110 3.43 1.91 23.55
CA ALA A 110 2.43 2.05 24.61
C ALA A 110 1.89 0.71 25.14
N GLY A 111 2.30 -0.42 24.54
CA GLY A 111 1.93 -1.78 24.93
C GLY A 111 0.80 -2.41 24.13
N SER A 112 0.36 -1.81 23.01
CA SER A 112 -0.66 -2.43 22.17
C SER A 112 -0.09 -3.64 21.41
N GLY A 113 -0.93 -4.66 21.22
CA GLY A 113 -0.57 -5.82 20.43
C GLY A 113 -0.45 -5.49 18.94
N HIS A 114 0.37 -6.25 18.22
CA HIS A 114 0.57 -6.11 16.77
C HIS A 114 -0.74 -6.17 15.96
N GLN A 115 -1.80 -6.81 16.47
CA GLN A 115 -3.12 -6.84 15.85
C GLN A 115 -3.75 -5.45 15.77
N VAL A 116 -3.60 -4.62 16.80
CA VAL A 116 -4.11 -3.24 16.84
C VAL A 116 -3.35 -2.37 15.84
N SER A 117 -2.01 -2.43 15.87
CA SER A 117 -1.17 -1.73 14.89
C SER A 117 -1.48 -2.16 13.45
N ARG A 118 -1.79 -3.44 13.23
CA ARG A 118 -2.20 -3.97 11.91
C ARG A 118 -3.52 -3.37 11.43
N CYS A 119 -4.50 -3.25 12.34
CA CYS A 119 -5.80 -2.65 12.03
C CYS A 119 -5.69 -1.15 11.78
N LEU A 120 -4.85 -0.44 12.54
CA LEU A 120 -4.58 0.99 12.33
C LEU A 120 -3.86 1.23 10.99
N GLY A 121 -2.83 0.45 10.68
CA GLY A 121 -2.04 0.65 9.46
C GLY A 121 -2.66 0.11 8.19
N GLY A 122 -3.65 -0.79 8.29
CA GLY A 122 -4.11 -1.58 7.15
C GLY A 122 -2.97 -2.43 6.55
N THR A 123 -2.19 -3.12 7.37
CA THR A 123 -0.94 -3.76 6.94
C THR A 123 -0.92 -5.29 7.12
N SER A 124 0.11 -5.97 6.60
CA SER A 124 0.43 -7.35 6.98
C SER A 124 1.18 -7.37 8.32
N VAL A 125 1.24 -8.53 8.99
CA VAL A 125 2.03 -8.67 10.23
C VAL A 125 3.51 -8.39 9.99
N SER A 126 4.06 -8.83 8.86
CA SER A 126 5.46 -8.53 8.48
C SER A 126 5.71 -7.03 8.32
N ALA A 127 4.76 -6.32 7.70
CA ALA A 127 4.87 -4.87 7.53
C ALA A 127 4.79 -4.13 8.88
N VAL A 128 4.02 -4.63 9.86
CA VAL A 128 3.98 -4.05 11.21
C VAL A 128 5.38 -4.04 11.84
N TYR A 129 6.10 -5.16 11.81
CA TYR A 129 7.46 -5.24 12.38
C TYR A 129 8.48 -4.44 11.57
N SER A 130 8.40 -4.45 10.24
CA SER A 130 9.25 -3.60 9.37
C SER A 130 9.11 -2.13 9.72
N VAL A 131 7.88 -1.66 9.87
CA VAL A 131 7.57 -0.29 10.27
C VAL A 131 8.16 0.05 11.64
N MET A 132 8.04 -0.84 12.62
CA MET A 132 8.62 -0.61 13.95
C MET A 132 10.13 -0.45 13.89
N HIS A 133 10.83 -1.32 13.15
CA HIS A 133 12.27 -1.22 12.95
C HIS A 133 12.65 0.09 12.26
N GLU A 134 12.01 0.41 11.13
CA GLU A 134 12.29 1.64 10.37
C GLU A 134 12.06 2.90 11.22
N VAL A 135 11.00 2.94 12.02
CA VAL A 135 10.71 4.09 12.89
C VAL A 135 11.70 4.19 14.06
N MET A 136 12.05 3.07 14.69
CA MET A 136 13.06 3.07 15.76
C MET A 136 14.44 3.49 15.24
N ASP A 137 14.85 2.98 14.08
CA ASP A 137 16.11 3.36 13.42
C ASP A 137 16.12 4.83 12.99
N ALA A 138 14.97 5.42 12.67
CA ALA A 138 14.86 6.84 12.34
C ALA A 138 14.87 7.76 13.58
N ILE A 139 14.51 7.23 14.75
CA ILE A 139 14.52 7.98 16.03
C ILE A 139 15.91 7.95 16.68
N CYS A 140 16.65 6.84 16.54
CA CYS A 140 17.97 6.63 17.13
C CYS A 140 19.10 7.26 16.31
#